data_AF-A0A1Z9Q2W0-F1
#
_entry.id   AF-A0A1Z9Q2W0-F1
#
_cell.length_a   1.000
_cell.length_b   1.000
_cell.length_c   1.000
_cell.angle_alpha   90.00
_cell.angle_beta   90.00
_cell.angle_gamma   90.00
#
_symmetry.space_group_name_H-M   'P 1'
#
loop_
_entity.id
_entity.type
_entity.pdbx_description
1 polymer ?
#
loop_
_entity_poly.entity_id
_entity_poly.type
_entity_poly.pdbx_seq_one_letter_code
_entity_poly.pdbx_strand_id
1 'polypeptide(L)' 'MPPIFLSVKAGMTVICGSTETDDWWMADVIHVDGGARNPGVPTLFQVADVDDGTVRWICADLVTHIVPRV' A
#
# COMPACT_ATOMS: atom_id res chain seq x y z
N MET A 1 -5.67 6.74 16.33
CA MET A 1 -5.88 5.47 15.63
C MET A 1 -4.54 4.98 15.11
N PRO A 2 -4.27 3.65 15.08
CA PRO A 2 -3.04 3.14 14.49
C PRO A 2 -2.96 3.53 12.99
N PRO A 3 -1.75 3.66 12.42
CA PRO A 3 -1.60 3.89 10.99
C PRO A 3 -2.32 2.82 10.15
N ILE A 4 -3.01 3.26 9.10
CA ILE A 4 -3.87 2.37 8.29
C ILE A 4 -3.09 1.25 7.61
N PHE A 5 -1.84 1.51 7.21
CA PHE A 5 -0.98 0.54 6.56
C PHE A 5 -0.72 -0.72 7.40
N LEU A 6 -0.88 -0.65 8.73
CA LEU A 6 -0.76 -1.83 9.60
C LEU A 6 -1.88 -2.86 9.37
N SER A 7 -2.97 -2.48 8.70
CA SER A 7 -4.09 -3.37 8.37
C SER A 7 -4.03 -3.92 6.95
N VAL A 8 -3.07 -3.47 6.13
CA VAL A 8 -2.92 -3.87 4.73
C VAL A 8 -2.40 -5.30 4.63
N LYS A 9 -2.97 -6.08 3.71
CA LYS A 9 -2.58 -7.46 3.41
C LYS A 9 -2.48 -7.66 1.90
N ALA A 10 -1.67 -8.62 1.48
CA ALA A 10 -1.67 -9.08 0.08
C ALA A 10 -3.10 -9.48 -0.35
N GLY A 11 -3.45 -9.12 -1.59
CA GLY A 11 -4.79 -9.28 -2.16
C GLY A 11 -5.78 -8.17 -1.84
N MET A 12 -5.36 -7.08 -1.17
CA MET A 12 -6.22 -5.92 -0.92
C MET A 12 -6.04 -4.82 -1.98
N THR A 13 -7.17 -4.15 -2.21
CA THR A 13 -7.41 -2.80 -2.71
C THR A 13 -6.80 -1.63 -1.93
N VAL A 14 -5.81 -0.86 -2.39
CA VAL A 14 -5.40 0.38 -1.67
C VAL A 14 -5.40 1.63 -2.54
N ILE A 15 -5.53 2.79 -1.89
CA ILE A 15 -5.26 4.10 -2.50
C ILE A 15 -3.89 4.57 -2.02
N CYS A 16 -3.03 4.92 -2.97
CA CYS A 16 -1.67 5.42 -2.78
C CYS A 16 -1.55 6.87 -3.22
N GLY A 17 -0.69 7.65 -2.56
CA GLY A 17 -0.39 9.03 -2.95
C GLY A 17 -0.23 9.96 -1.76
N SER A 18 -0.02 11.24 -2.05
CA SER A 18 0.04 12.30 -1.03
C SER A 18 -0.76 13.53 -1.46
N THR A 19 -1.40 14.19 -0.51
CA THR A 19 -2.08 15.46 -0.73
C THR A 19 -1.12 16.56 -1.18
N GLU A 20 0.17 16.46 -0.83
CA GLU A 20 1.18 17.46 -1.22
C GLU A 20 1.49 17.43 -2.72
N THR A 21 1.42 16.24 -3.33
CA THR A 21 1.76 15.98 -4.72
C THR A 21 0.52 15.81 -5.62
N ASP A 22 -0.66 15.64 -5.02
CA ASP A 22 -1.94 15.41 -5.71
C ASP A 22 -1.90 14.26 -6.73
N ASP A 23 -1.13 13.22 -6.40
CA ASP A 23 -0.78 12.09 -7.27
C ASP A 23 -1.43 10.79 -6.75
N TRP A 24 -2.74 10.81 -6.58
CA TRP A 24 -3.50 9.66 -6.09
C TRP A 24 -3.72 8.60 -7.16
N TRP A 25 -3.52 7.33 -6.80
CA TRP A 25 -3.77 6.19 -7.68
C TRP A 25 -4.18 4.96 -6.86
N MET A 26 -4.77 3.97 -7.51
CA MET A 26 -5.17 2.71 -6.87
C MET A 26 -4.18 1.60 -7.21
N ALA A 27 -3.94 0.74 -6.24
CA ALA A 27 -3.01 -0.37 -6.42
C ALA A 27 -3.50 -1.64 -5.72
N ASP A 28 -3.33 -2.77 -6.39
CA ASP A 28 -3.53 -4.09 -5.79
C ASP A 28 -2.24 -4.52 -5.07
N VAL A 29 -2.36 -4.87 -3.79
CA VAL A 29 -1.22 -5.30 -2.98
C VAL A 29 -0.86 -6.74 -3.33
N ILE A 30 0.36 -6.94 -3.83
CA ILE A 30 0.89 -8.26 -4.21
C ILE A 30 1.64 -8.88 -3.04
N HIS A 31 2.50 -8.09 -2.38
CA HIS A 31 3.35 -8.56 -1.29
C HIS A 31 3.47 -7.50 -0.19
N VAL A 32 3.58 -7.97 1.05
CA VAL A 32 3.81 -7.13 2.23
C VAL A 32 5.14 -7.52 2.83
N ASP A 33 6.06 -6.56 2.92
CA ASP A 33 7.36 -6.75 3.54
C ASP A 33 7.51 -5.91 4.80
N GLY A 34 8.17 -6.51 5.79
CA GLY A 34 8.41 -5.92 7.09
C GLY A 34 9.80 -5.31 7.22
N GLY A 35 9.96 -4.33 8.10
CA GLY A 35 11.24 -3.67 8.28
C GLY A 35 12.32 -4.61 8.86
N ALA A 36 13.59 -4.42 8.48
CA ALA A 36 14.70 -5.27 8.92
C ALA A 36 14.82 -5.44 10.45
N ARG A 37 14.40 -4.44 11.23
CA ARG A 37 14.41 -4.48 12.71
C ARG A 37 13.22 -5.21 13.31
N ASN A 38 12.09 -5.22 12.61
CA ASN A 38 10.88 -5.92 13.02
C ASN A 38 10.11 -6.37 11.78
N PRO A 39 10.35 -7.62 11.32
CA PRO A 39 9.67 -8.17 10.14
C PRO A 39 8.15 -8.27 10.28
N GLY A 40 7.61 -8.15 11.50
CA GLY A 40 6.17 -8.14 11.74
C GLY A 40 5.49 -6.79 11.50
N VAL A 41 6.25 -5.71 11.25
CA VAL A 41 5.72 -4.37 11.00
C VAL A 41 5.89 -4.03 9.52
N PRO A 42 4.79 -3.92 8.74
CA PRO A 42 4.86 -3.55 7.33
C PRO A 42 5.58 -2.22 7.12
N THR A 43 6.58 -2.20 6.25
CA THR A 43 7.28 -0.97 5.84
C THR A 43 7.30 -0.77 4.34
N LEU A 44 7.15 -1.84 3.56
CA LEU A 44 7.14 -1.82 2.11
C LEU A 44 6.02 -2.70 1.57
N PHE A 45 5.41 -2.26 0.46
CA PHE A 45 4.44 -3.05 -0.28
C PHE A 45 4.89 -3.18 -1.72
N GLN A 46 4.86 -4.40 -2.25
CA GLN A 46 4.86 -4.60 -3.69
C GLN A 46 3.43 -4.50 -4.18
N VAL A 47 3.18 -3.64 -5.15
CA VAL A 47 1.84 -3.35 -5.64
C VAL A 47 1.81 -3.35 -7.16
N ALA A 48 0.67 -3.71 -7.74
CA ALA A 48 0.35 -3.48 -9.16
C ALA A 48 -0.58 -2.27 -9.25
N ASP A 49 -0.23 -1.31 -10.09
CA ASP A 49 -1.12 -0.22 -10.46
C ASP A 49 -2.38 -0.78 -11.17
N VAL A 50 -3.56 -0.30 -10.77
CA VAL A 50 -4.84 -0.78 -11.31
C VAL A 50 -5.06 -0.31 -12.75
N ASP A 51 -4.49 0.82 -13.16
CA ASP A 51 -4.75 1.40 -14.48
C ASP A 51 -3.91 0.73 -15.58
N ASP A 52 -2.64 0.42 -15.30
CA ASP A 52 -1.69 -0.07 -16.31
C ASP A 52 -1.00 -1.40 -15.96
N GLY A 53 -1.20 -1.92 -14.74
CA GLY A 53 -0.57 -3.16 -14.27
C GLY A 53 0.92 -3.03 -13.90
N THR A 54 1.49 -1.82 -13.88
CA THR A 54 2.88 -1.59 -13.51
C THR A 54 3.13 -2.05 -12.08
N VAL A 55 4.10 -2.96 -11.90
CA VAL A 55 4.50 -3.47 -10.59
C VAL A 55 5.64 -2.65 -10.01
N ARG A 56 5.46 -2.14 -8.79
CA ARG A 56 6.46 -1.34 -8.09
C ARG A 56 6.44 -1.60 -6.58
N TRP A 57 7.54 -1.23 -5.93
CA TRP A 57 7.59 -1.16 -4.47
C TRP A 57 7.26 0.25 -4.01
N ILE A 58 6.46 0.37 -2.95
CA ILE A 58 6.11 1.65 -2.33
C ILE A 58 6.35 1.58 -0.82
N CYS A 59 6.69 2.73 -0.22
CA CYS A 59 6.72 2.89 1.21
C CYS A 59 5.31 2.77 1.80
N ALA A 60 5.20 2.19 3.00
CA ALA A 60 3.92 1.95 3.63
C ALA A 60 3.13 3.23 3.98
N ASP A 61 3.82 4.36 4.15
CA ASP A 61 3.24 5.68 4.42
C ASP A 61 2.54 6.32 3.21
N LEU A 62 2.80 5.83 1.99
CA LEU A 62 2.04 6.24 0.80
C LEU A 62 0.62 5.67 0.77
N VAL A 63 0.31 4.65 1.59
CA VAL A 63 -1.05 4.09 1.67
C VAL A 63 -1.90 4.95 2.59
N THR A 64 -3.02 5.44 2.05
CA THR A 64 -3.92 6.34 2.79
C THR A 64 -5.28 5.75 3.06
N HIS A 65 -5.74 4.83 2.20
CA HIS A 65 -7.03 4.17 2.31
C HIS A 65 -6.95 2.71 1.88
N ILE A 66 -7.77 1.86 2.49
CA ILE A 66 -8.04 0.49 2.05
C ILE A 66 -9.42 0.49 1.40
N VAL A 67 -9.51 -0.01 0.18
CA VAL A 67 -10.76 -0.11 -0.58
C VAL A 67 -11.55 -1.34 -0.10
N PRO A 68 -12.79 -1.19 0.39
CA PRO A 68 -13.61 -2.32 0.81
C PRO A 68 -13.94 -3.25 -0.37
N ARG A 69 -13.99 -4.56 -0.11
CA ARG A 69 -14.59 -5.52 -1.05
C ARG A 69 -16.10 -5.59 -0.79
N VAL A 70 -16.87 -5.63 -1.87
CA VAL A 70 -18.33 -5.93 -1.87
C VAL A 70 -18.60 -7.42 -1.72
#